data_AF-A0A8H6W238-F1
#
_entry.id   AF-A0A8H6W238-F1
#
_cell.length_a   1.000
_cell.length_b   1.000
_cell.length_c   1.000
_cell.angle_alpha   90.00
_cell.angle_beta   90.00
_cell.angle_gamma   90.00
#
_symmetry.space_group_name_H-M   'P 1'
#
loop_
_entity.id
_entity.type
_entity.pdbx_description
1 polymer ?
#
loop_
_entity_poly.entity_id
_entity_poly.type
_entity_poly.pdbx_seq_one_letter_code
_entity_poly.pdbx_strand_id
1 'polypeptide(L)'
;MSPSFGLFRSKNTNSTVPEWLSSRSNRKSVQRALQQRENTRHSIRALYMRGSEPPQELPREVYEHYATAASCTPQNSRKNRYVDIAPYDRTLVTFGSERYLNADWCLERYGKKYWIAAQATLPHTSHAFLSLLTAPISIPNGPSTRIRTVVQLTQLVENGRRKADAYFPSEVGQAVLQRPEPGYSGPPIVATLVERVDLPEACCIKSTVSLSFQDSNEAAVSFQHLLFTSWPDHGVPELQEQKHLMEFIQLVDKTNRNSSDDPDPPIVVGCSAGVGRTGTFIAVSSLLRAHGFLPPPSHPSTLDLVSPLGPLPHEEDEVAQEVDWLREQRPGMVQQQSQLELIYSLLESAFATEI
;
A
#
# COMPACT_ATOMS: atom_id res chain seq x y z
N MET A 1 -29.08 -12.99 15.25
CA MET A 1 -28.98 -11.68 15.92
C MET A 1 -27.91 -10.89 15.19
N SER A 2 -28.33 -9.99 14.30
CA SER A 2 -27.43 -9.20 13.46
C SER A 2 -26.77 -8.10 14.30
N PRO A 3 -25.43 -7.95 14.28
CA PRO A 3 -24.81 -6.82 14.96
C PRO A 3 -25.04 -5.57 14.11
N SER A 4 -25.70 -4.57 14.70
CA SER A 4 -25.84 -3.26 14.08
C SER A 4 -24.48 -2.59 13.96
N PHE A 5 -24.17 -2.10 12.77
CA PHE A 5 -23.00 -1.28 12.49
C PHE A 5 -23.19 0.09 13.14
N GLY A 6 -22.80 0.22 14.41
CA GLY A 6 -22.68 1.51 15.07
C GLY A 6 -21.49 2.28 14.49
N LEU A 7 -21.76 3.29 13.65
CA LEU A 7 -20.78 4.29 13.28
C LEU A 7 -20.31 5.03 14.55
N PHE A 8 -19.01 5.04 14.79
CA PHE A 8 -18.40 6.09 15.61
C PHE A 8 -18.44 7.40 14.80
N ARG A 9 -19.60 8.07 14.80
CA ARG A 9 -19.72 9.46 14.35
C ARG A 9 -19.12 10.36 15.43
N SER A 10 -17.83 10.64 15.33
CA SER A 10 -17.28 11.87 15.92
C SER A 10 -17.89 13.04 15.17
N LYS A 11 -18.80 13.77 15.83
CA LYS A 11 -19.49 14.93 15.25
C LYS A 11 -18.52 16.08 15.08
N ASN A 12 -18.08 16.35 13.85
CA ASN A 12 -17.51 17.64 13.48
C ASN A 12 -18.49 18.33 12.53
N THR A 13 -19.47 19.04 13.08
CA THR A 13 -20.68 19.52 12.36
C THR A 13 -20.45 20.76 11.49
N ASN A 14 -19.27 20.94 10.88
CA ASN A 14 -18.95 22.14 10.09
C ASN A 14 -17.74 21.96 9.14
N SER A 15 -17.55 20.80 8.50
CA SER A 15 -16.48 20.69 7.49
C SER A 15 -17.00 21.20 6.13
N THR A 16 -16.75 22.49 5.83
CA THR A 16 -16.99 23.01 4.48
C THR A 16 -15.90 22.47 3.55
N VAL A 17 -16.28 22.06 2.33
CA VAL A 17 -15.33 21.62 1.29
C VAL A 17 -14.21 22.67 1.16
N PRO A 18 -12.93 22.31 1.37
CA PRO A 18 -11.83 23.27 1.27
C PRO A 18 -11.75 23.92 -0.12
N GLU A 19 -11.35 25.19 -0.17
CA GLU A 19 -11.22 25.94 -1.42
C GLU A 19 -10.25 25.26 -2.40
N TRP A 20 -9.13 24.75 -1.90
CA TRP A 20 -8.14 24.02 -2.69
C TRP A 20 -8.73 22.77 -3.38
N LEU A 21 -9.68 22.08 -2.71
CA LEU A 21 -10.30 20.86 -3.21
C LEU A 21 -11.34 21.17 -4.31
N SER A 22 -12.10 22.24 -4.12
CA SER A 22 -13.16 22.67 -5.06
C SER A 22 -12.62 23.31 -6.36
N SER A 23 -11.38 23.79 -6.36
CA SER A 23 -10.75 24.46 -7.51
C SER A 23 -10.35 23.48 -8.63
N ARG A 24 -11.28 23.21 -9.56
CA ARG A 24 -11.01 22.34 -10.72
C ARG A 24 -10.04 22.92 -11.75
N SER A 25 -9.85 24.24 -11.77
CA SER A 25 -8.99 24.91 -12.75
C SER A 25 -7.52 24.49 -12.66
N ASN A 26 -7.08 23.98 -11.50
CA ASN A 26 -5.67 23.67 -11.23
C ASN A 26 -5.32 22.17 -11.41
N ARG A 27 -6.29 21.27 -11.57
CA ARG A 27 -6.00 19.81 -11.63
C ARG A 27 -5.15 19.40 -12.83
N LYS A 28 -5.36 20.04 -13.99
CA LYS A 28 -4.55 19.78 -15.20
C LYS A 28 -3.09 20.26 -15.06
N SER A 29 -2.83 21.33 -14.30
CA SER A 29 -1.45 21.77 -14.03
C SER A 29 -0.79 20.87 -12.99
N VAL A 30 -1.52 20.49 -11.94
CA VAL A 30 -1.08 19.50 -10.93
C VAL A 30 -0.66 18.19 -11.60
N GLN A 31 -1.50 17.63 -12.46
CA GLN A 31 -1.19 16.41 -13.19
C GLN A 31 0.12 16.53 -14.00
N ARG A 32 0.30 17.66 -14.70
CA ARG A 32 1.52 17.90 -15.49
C ARG A 32 2.76 18.00 -14.60
N ALA A 33 2.67 18.70 -13.47
CA ALA A 33 3.77 18.82 -12.51
C ALA A 33 4.17 17.45 -11.93
N LEU A 34 3.19 16.66 -11.49
CA LEU A 34 3.40 15.30 -10.97
C LEU A 34 4.02 14.38 -12.03
N GLN A 35 3.53 14.43 -13.28
CA GLN A 35 4.07 13.62 -14.37
C GLN A 35 5.51 14.02 -14.72
N GLN A 36 5.80 15.32 -14.78
CA GLN A 36 7.14 15.82 -15.08
C GLN A 36 8.14 15.34 -14.02
N ARG A 37 7.80 15.45 -12.73
CA ARG A 37 8.65 14.96 -11.64
C ARG A 37 8.84 13.45 -11.68
N GLU A 38 7.78 12.69 -11.95
CA GLU A 38 7.92 11.23 -12.07
C GLU A 38 8.78 10.82 -13.27
N ASN A 39 8.73 11.56 -14.38
CA ASN A 39 9.64 11.36 -15.51
C ASN A 39 11.09 11.63 -15.13
N THR A 40 11.35 12.66 -14.32
CA THR A 40 12.68 12.94 -13.77
C THR A 40 13.17 11.78 -12.91
N ARG A 41 12.37 11.32 -11.93
CA ARG A 41 12.72 10.16 -11.09
C ARG A 41 12.96 8.91 -11.93
N HIS A 42 12.09 8.63 -12.90
CA HIS A 42 12.25 7.51 -13.82
C HIS A 42 13.55 7.57 -14.61
N SER A 43 13.91 8.75 -15.13
CA SER A 43 15.15 8.94 -15.88
C SER A 43 16.39 8.68 -15.02
N ILE A 44 16.38 9.14 -13.76
CA ILE A 44 17.46 8.89 -12.79
C ILE A 44 17.55 7.39 -12.47
N ARG A 45 16.44 6.74 -12.14
CA ARG A 45 16.38 5.28 -11.90
C ARG A 45 16.91 4.49 -13.10
N ALA A 46 16.55 4.89 -14.32
CA ALA A 46 17.00 4.23 -15.54
C ALA A 46 18.52 4.35 -15.77
N LEU A 47 19.13 5.47 -15.37
CA LEU A 47 20.60 5.59 -15.36
C LEU A 47 21.22 4.62 -14.35
N TYR A 48 20.64 4.54 -13.15
CA TYR A 48 21.08 3.64 -12.09
C TYR A 48 21.03 2.17 -12.52
N MET A 49 19.89 1.72 -13.07
CA MET A 49 19.71 0.34 -13.54
C MET A 49 20.70 -0.06 -14.65
N ARG A 50 21.20 0.91 -15.43
CA ARG A 50 22.22 0.68 -16.47
C ARG A 50 23.65 0.72 -15.93
N GLY A 51 23.86 0.99 -14.64
CA GLY A 51 25.19 1.20 -14.06
C GLY A 51 25.92 2.40 -14.67
N SER A 52 25.18 3.40 -15.16
CA SER A 52 25.75 4.61 -15.76
C SER A 52 26.12 5.61 -14.68
N GLU A 53 27.28 6.24 -14.77
CA GLU A 53 27.64 7.36 -13.88
C GLU A 53 26.63 8.52 -14.01
N PRO A 54 26.33 9.25 -12.91
CA PRO A 54 25.45 10.41 -12.98
C PRO A 54 26.05 11.50 -13.88
N PRO A 55 25.24 12.19 -14.70
CA PRO A 55 25.68 13.39 -15.41
C PRO A 55 26.22 14.46 -14.46
N GLN A 56 27.13 15.32 -14.93
CA GLN A 56 27.75 16.37 -14.10
C GLN A 56 26.73 17.30 -13.41
N GLU A 57 25.59 17.54 -14.05
CA GLU A 57 24.51 18.41 -13.54
C GLU A 57 23.63 17.72 -12.49
N LEU A 58 23.72 16.40 -12.34
CA LEU A 58 22.95 15.63 -11.36
C LEU A 58 23.83 15.35 -10.13
N PRO A 59 23.54 15.94 -8.96
CA PRO A 59 24.32 15.67 -7.76
C PRO A 59 24.23 14.18 -7.39
N ARG A 60 25.36 13.61 -6.94
CA ARG A 60 25.47 12.19 -6.61
C ARG A 60 24.46 11.75 -5.55
N GLU A 61 24.20 12.60 -4.56
CA GLU A 61 23.19 12.34 -3.51
C GLU A 61 21.78 12.16 -4.10
N VAL A 62 21.40 12.96 -5.11
CA VAL A 62 20.10 12.83 -5.80
C VAL A 62 20.04 11.54 -6.62
N TYR A 63 21.15 11.18 -7.26
CA TYR A 63 21.27 9.93 -8.00
C TYR A 63 21.12 8.70 -7.10
N GLU A 64 21.81 8.70 -5.95
CA GLU A 64 21.74 7.62 -4.95
C GLU A 64 20.40 7.58 -4.22
N HIS A 65 19.74 8.72 -4.02
CA HIS A 65 18.42 8.80 -3.39
C HIS A 65 17.35 7.98 -4.13
N TYR A 66 17.48 7.84 -5.45
CA TYR A 66 16.57 7.08 -6.30
C TYR A 66 17.13 5.71 -6.70
N ALA A 67 18.12 5.18 -5.98
CA ALA A 67 18.69 3.86 -6.24
C ALA A 67 17.66 2.72 -6.07
N THR A 68 17.81 1.69 -6.90
CA THR A 68 16.98 0.47 -6.89
C THR A 68 17.83 -0.81 -7.00
N ALA A 69 19.09 -0.75 -6.55
CA ALA A 69 20.12 -1.78 -6.70
C ALA A 69 19.67 -3.14 -6.16
N ALA A 70 19.03 -3.17 -5.00
CA ALA A 70 18.64 -4.41 -4.32
C ALA A 70 17.71 -5.26 -5.18
N SER A 71 16.84 -4.61 -5.95
CA SER A 71 15.89 -5.24 -6.88
C SER A 71 16.54 -5.80 -8.14
N CYS A 72 17.68 -5.23 -8.55
CA CYS A 72 18.36 -5.52 -9.82
C CYS A 72 19.38 -6.64 -9.70
N THR A 73 19.66 -7.16 -8.50
CA THR A 73 20.61 -8.27 -8.33
C THR A 73 20.14 -9.51 -9.11
N PRO A 74 21.07 -10.37 -9.60
CA PRO A 74 20.70 -11.62 -10.28
C PRO A 74 19.77 -12.51 -9.43
N GLN A 75 19.92 -12.46 -8.11
CA GLN A 75 19.13 -13.22 -7.15
C GLN A 75 17.71 -12.65 -6.98
N ASN A 76 17.55 -11.32 -6.97
CA ASN A 76 16.27 -10.67 -6.65
C ASN A 76 15.45 -10.27 -7.89
N SER A 77 16.07 -10.05 -9.04
CA SER A 77 15.38 -9.66 -10.28
C SER A 77 14.22 -10.60 -10.65
N ARG A 78 14.38 -11.91 -10.38
CA ARG A 78 13.33 -12.92 -10.62
C ARG A 78 12.17 -12.84 -9.64
N LYS A 79 12.33 -12.16 -8.51
CA LYS A 79 11.29 -11.95 -7.48
C LYS A 79 10.40 -10.74 -7.80
N ASN A 80 10.71 -9.99 -8.86
CA ASN A 80 9.89 -8.88 -9.35
C ASN A 80 8.83 -9.40 -10.33
N ARG A 81 7.56 -9.07 -10.08
CA ARG A 81 6.46 -9.40 -11.00
C ARG A 81 6.58 -8.61 -12.30
N TYR A 82 7.06 -7.37 -12.21
CA TYR A 82 7.27 -6.46 -13.32
C TYR A 82 8.68 -5.90 -13.24
N VAL A 83 9.42 -5.98 -14.35
CA VAL A 83 10.84 -5.58 -14.41
C VAL A 83 11.03 -4.07 -14.27
N ASP A 84 10.01 -3.29 -14.64
CA ASP A 84 9.99 -1.83 -14.64
C ASP A 84 9.46 -1.24 -13.32
N ILE A 85 9.03 -2.09 -12.38
CA ILE A 85 8.54 -1.68 -11.06
C ILE A 85 9.50 -2.20 -10.00
N ALA A 86 10.51 -1.40 -9.69
CA ALA A 86 11.50 -1.69 -8.66
C ALA A 86 11.26 -0.82 -7.41
N PRO A 87 11.36 -1.36 -6.19
CA PRO A 87 11.35 -0.57 -4.96
C PRO A 87 12.60 0.31 -4.86
N TYR A 88 12.52 1.42 -4.12
CA TYR A 88 13.73 2.18 -3.80
C TYR A 88 14.49 1.50 -2.67
N ASP A 89 15.81 1.46 -2.76
CA ASP A 89 16.63 0.78 -1.76
C ASP A 89 16.45 1.38 -0.35
N ARG A 90 16.28 2.71 -0.28
CA ARG A 90 16.15 3.45 0.99
C ARG A 90 14.87 3.19 1.78
N THR A 91 13.82 2.73 1.11
CA THR A 91 12.50 2.45 1.71
C THR A 91 12.12 0.99 1.62
N LEU A 92 12.99 0.15 1.06
CA LEU A 92 12.79 -1.28 0.93
C LEU A 92 12.45 -1.90 2.29
N VAL A 93 11.41 -2.74 2.31
CA VAL A 93 11.08 -3.51 3.52
C VAL A 93 12.11 -4.60 3.72
N THR A 94 12.82 -4.54 4.84
CA THR A 94 13.81 -5.53 5.25
C THR A 94 13.29 -6.34 6.45
N PHE A 95 13.44 -7.66 6.38
CA PHE A 95 13.05 -8.58 7.45
C PHE A 95 13.86 -9.88 7.32
N GLY A 96 13.97 -10.62 8.42
CA GLY A 96 14.55 -11.98 8.45
C GLY A 96 15.87 -12.15 7.67
N SER A 97 17.00 -11.69 8.23
CA SER A 97 18.33 -11.74 7.59
C SER A 97 18.37 -11.14 6.17
N GLU A 98 17.77 -9.96 6.01
CA GLU A 98 17.80 -9.15 4.77
C GLU A 98 17.12 -9.82 3.55
N ARG A 99 16.00 -10.50 3.77
CA ARG A 99 15.22 -11.06 2.66
C ARG A 99 14.59 -9.97 1.81
N TYR A 100 14.66 -10.19 0.50
CA TYR A 100 14.05 -9.32 -0.49
C TYR A 100 12.59 -9.69 -0.78
N LEU A 101 11.73 -8.69 -0.66
CA LEU A 101 10.43 -8.61 -1.33
C LEU A 101 10.37 -7.29 -2.09
N ASN A 102 9.66 -7.25 -3.22
CA ASN A 102 9.35 -6.00 -3.90
C ASN A 102 8.23 -5.28 -3.13
N ALA A 103 8.66 -4.56 -2.09
CA ALA A 103 7.80 -3.81 -1.19
C ALA A 103 8.57 -2.65 -0.56
N ASP A 104 7.92 -1.50 -0.45
CA ASP A 104 8.46 -0.30 0.21
C ASP A 104 7.63 0.06 1.43
N TRP A 105 8.29 0.59 2.46
CA TRP A 105 7.64 1.39 3.48
C TRP A 105 7.16 2.71 2.86
N CYS A 106 5.88 3.01 3.04
CA CYS A 106 5.27 4.27 2.62
C CYS A 106 4.60 4.95 3.82
N LEU A 107 5.10 6.11 4.20
CA LEU A 107 4.49 7.00 5.17
C LEU A 107 3.47 7.90 4.47
N GLU A 108 2.28 8.04 5.03
CA GLU A 108 1.31 9.08 4.67
C GLU A 108 1.86 10.48 4.97
N ARG A 109 1.74 11.44 4.04
CA ARG A 109 2.19 12.82 4.27
C ARG A 109 1.34 13.51 5.32
N TYR A 110 0.02 13.48 5.15
CA TYR A 110 -0.92 14.20 6.02
C TYR A 110 -1.51 13.31 7.13
N GLY A 111 -1.81 12.05 6.83
CA GLY A 111 -2.36 11.11 7.82
C GLY A 111 -1.31 10.51 8.79
N LYS A 112 -0.01 10.64 8.48
CA LYS A 112 1.12 10.23 9.35
C LYS A 112 1.18 8.74 9.72
N LYS A 113 0.43 7.86 9.04
CA LYS A 113 0.48 6.40 9.22
C LYS A 113 1.47 5.74 8.26
N TYR A 114 2.17 4.70 8.72
CA TYR A 114 2.99 3.85 7.87
C TYR A 114 2.19 2.72 7.21
N TRP A 115 2.58 2.40 5.99
CA TRP A 115 2.08 1.29 5.17
C TRP A 115 3.26 0.49 4.61
N ILE A 116 2.99 -0.74 4.20
CA ILE A 116 3.87 -1.50 3.32
C ILE A 116 3.17 -1.61 1.96
N ALA A 117 3.68 -0.91 0.95
CA ALA A 117 3.18 -1.00 -0.41
C ALA A 117 3.94 -2.11 -1.16
N ALA A 118 3.25 -3.19 -1.49
CA ALA A 118 3.87 -4.40 -2.06
C ALA A 118 3.26 -4.80 -3.41
N GLN A 119 4.07 -5.42 -4.28
CA GLN A 119 3.54 -6.14 -5.43
C GLN A 119 2.72 -7.36 -4.97
N ALA A 120 1.84 -7.88 -5.85
CA ALA A 120 1.23 -9.17 -5.61
C ALA A 120 2.25 -10.30 -5.64
N THR A 121 2.14 -11.23 -4.68
CA THR A 121 3.04 -12.39 -4.54
C THR A 121 3.15 -13.19 -5.83
N LEU A 122 4.33 -13.73 -6.10
CA LEU A 122 4.60 -14.78 -7.10
C LEU A 122 4.70 -16.13 -6.37
N PRO A 123 4.58 -17.27 -7.07
CA PRO A 123 4.68 -18.59 -6.44
C PRO A 123 5.95 -18.78 -5.59
N HIS A 124 7.09 -18.29 -6.08
CA HIS A 124 8.39 -18.35 -5.39
C HIS A 124 8.67 -17.17 -4.45
N THR A 125 7.69 -16.30 -4.18
CA THR A 125 7.79 -15.24 -3.17
C THR A 125 6.74 -15.37 -2.07
N SER A 126 5.79 -16.32 -2.18
CA SER A 126 4.72 -16.54 -1.20
C SER A 126 5.26 -16.84 0.20
N HIS A 127 6.29 -17.69 0.30
CA HIS A 127 6.90 -17.98 1.59
C HIS A 127 7.52 -16.73 2.23
N ALA A 128 8.30 -15.95 1.46
CA ALA A 128 8.89 -14.71 1.95
C ALA A 128 7.81 -13.71 2.39
N PHE A 129 6.73 -13.56 1.60
CA PHE A 129 5.59 -12.73 1.94
C PHE A 129 4.92 -13.16 3.24
N LEU A 130 4.65 -14.47 3.43
CA LEU A 130 4.06 -14.96 4.67
C LEU A 130 5.00 -14.80 5.87
N SER A 131 6.30 -14.95 5.68
CA SER A 131 7.30 -14.75 6.73
C SER A 131 7.31 -13.32 7.27
N LEU A 132 6.93 -12.32 6.46
CA LEU A 132 6.74 -10.93 6.88
C LEU A 132 5.63 -10.80 7.94
N LEU A 133 4.66 -11.71 7.94
CA LEU A 133 3.46 -11.67 8.79
C LEU A 133 3.61 -12.50 10.07
N THR A 134 4.62 -13.38 10.14
CA THR A 134 4.78 -14.34 11.24
C THR A 134 5.41 -13.74 12.49
N ALA A 135 6.25 -12.70 12.35
CA ALA A 135 7.03 -12.15 13.44
C ALA A 135 7.05 -10.61 13.42
N PRO A 136 7.40 -9.96 14.53
CA PRO A 136 7.59 -8.51 14.54
C PRO A 136 8.72 -8.05 13.59
N ILE A 137 8.52 -6.92 12.94
CA ILE A 137 9.49 -6.20 12.11
C ILE A 137 9.62 -4.76 12.58
N SER A 138 10.76 -4.12 12.26
CA SER A 138 11.01 -2.73 12.64
C SER A 138 10.35 -1.75 11.67
N ILE A 139 9.53 -0.85 12.19
CA ILE A 139 9.07 0.33 11.44
C ILE A 139 10.26 1.30 11.31
N PRO A 140 10.46 1.97 10.15
CA PRO A 140 11.49 3.00 10.02
C PRO A 140 11.33 4.09 11.09
N ASN A 141 12.37 4.27 11.92
CA ASN A 141 12.39 5.19 13.05
C ASN A 141 11.24 4.98 14.06
N GLY A 142 10.69 3.77 14.15
CA GLY A 142 9.54 3.44 14.99
C GLY A 142 9.73 2.16 15.81
N PRO A 143 8.71 1.76 16.58
CA PRO A 143 8.75 0.53 17.36
C PRO A 143 8.72 -0.71 16.45
N SER A 144 9.05 -1.86 17.03
CA SER A 144 8.79 -3.15 16.39
C SER A 144 7.29 -3.44 16.40
N THR A 145 6.77 -4.00 15.30
CA THR A 145 5.34 -4.27 15.10
C THR A 145 5.13 -5.59 14.38
N ARG A 146 4.02 -6.29 14.61
CA ARG A 146 3.65 -7.45 13.78
C ARG A 146 2.54 -7.06 12.82
N ILE A 147 2.84 -7.15 11.52
CA ILE A 147 1.84 -6.96 10.48
C ILE A 147 0.76 -8.04 10.61
N ARG A 148 -0.50 -7.60 10.68
CA ARG A 148 -1.66 -8.50 10.86
C ARG A 148 -2.80 -8.24 9.88
N THR A 149 -2.64 -7.29 8.98
CA THR A 149 -3.66 -6.93 7.99
C THR A 149 -3.02 -6.82 6.62
N VAL A 150 -3.62 -7.49 5.64
CA VAL A 150 -3.23 -7.45 4.24
C VAL A 150 -4.44 -6.99 3.40
N VAL A 151 -4.23 -5.95 2.61
CA VAL A 151 -5.22 -5.41 1.68
C VAL A 151 -4.82 -5.75 0.25
N GLN A 152 -5.70 -6.44 -0.45
CA GLN A 152 -5.51 -6.80 -1.86
C GLN A 152 -6.51 -6.04 -2.73
N LEU A 153 -5.99 -5.30 -3.70
CA LEU A 153 -6.76 -4.41 -4.58
C LEU A 153 -6.84 -4.94 -6.02
N THR A 154 -6.60 -6.24 -6.23
CA THR A 154 -6.62 -6.88 -7.54
C THR A 154 -7.13 -8.32 -7.42
N GLN A 155 -7.85 -8.78 -8.44
CA GLN A 155 -8.19 -10.19 -8.55
C GLN A 155 -6.96 -11.01 -8.99
N LEU A 156 -7.00 -12.33 -8.83
CA LEU A 156 -5.90 -13.19 -9.28
C LEU A 156 -5.68 -13.11 -10.80
N VAL A 157 -6.78 -13.00 -11.55
CA VAL A 157 -6.79 -12.87 -13.00
C VAL A 157 -7.70 -11.71 -13.39
N GLU A 158 -7.21 -10.82 -14.24
CA GLU A 158 -7.97 -9.70 -14.81
C GLU A 158 -7.69 -9.65 -16.31
N ASN A 159 -8.74 -9.52 -17.14
CA ASN A 159 -8.62 -9.47 -18.61
C ASN A 159 -7.77 -10.62 -19.19
N GLY A 160 -7.94 -11.83 -18.64
CA GLY A 160 -7.21 -13.04 -19.04
C GLY A 160 -5.72 -13.07 -18.64
N ARG A 161 -5.24 -12.08 -17.90
CA ARG A 161 -3.85 -12.00 -17.42
C ARG A 161 -3.78 -12.26 -15.93
N ARG A 162 -2.80 -13.05 -15.51
CA ARG A 162 -2.49 -13.27 -14.09
C ARG A 162 -1.91 -11.99 -13.48
N LYS A 163 -2.58 -11.48 -12.45
CA LYS A 163 -2.22 -10.24 -11.73
C LYS A 163 -1.70 -10.51 -10.33
N ALA A 164 -2.13 -11.60 -9.72
CA ALA A 164 -1.67 -12.06 -8.42
C ALA A 164 -1.65 -13.59 -8.36
N ASP A 165 -0.84 -14.14 -7.45
CA ASP A 165 -0.87 -15.56 -7.11
C ASP A 165 -1.41 -15.74 -5.69
N ALA A 166 -2.11 -16.85 -5.48
CA ALA A 166 -2.65 -17.20 -4.17
C ALA A 166 -1.53 -17.72 -3.27
N TYR A 167 -1.53 -17.28 -2.01
CA TYR A 167 -0.57 -17.69 -0.98
C TYR A 167 -1.25 -18.38 0.21
N PHE A 168 -2.58 -18.55 0.15
CA PHE A 168 -3.42 -19.34 1.06
C PHE A 168 -4.56 -19.97 0.24
N PRO A 169 -5.24 -21.02 0.74
CA PRO A 169 -6.27 -21.73 -0.03
C PRO A 169 -7.59 -20.95 -0.10
N SER A 170 -8.44 -21.29 -1.07
CA SER A 170 -9.72 -20.59 -1.30
C SER A 170 -10.88 -21.09 -0.44
N GLU A 171 -10.78 -22.29 0.11
CA GLU A 171 -11.84 -22.96 0.87
C GLU A 171 -11.51 -23.02 2.36
N VAL A 172 -12.49 -22.70 3.19
CA VAL A 172 -12.35 -22.71 4.65
C VAL A 172 -12.01 -24.11 5.15
N GLY A 173 -11.05 -24.22 6.07
CA GLY A 173 -10.55 -25.47 6.62
C GLY A 173 -9.42 -26.10 5.81
N GLN A 174 -9.19 -25.67 4.57
CA GLN A 174 -8.03 -26.13 3.80
C GLN A 174 -6.74 -25.42 4.25
N ALA A 175 -5.62 -26.10 4.02
CA ALA A 175 -4.28 -25.60 4.28
C ALA A 175 -3.38 -25.79 3.05
N VAL A 176 -2.43 -24.88 2.86
CA VAL A 176 -1.36 -24.99 1.86
C VAL A 176 0.00 -24.87 2.52
N LEU A 177 0.93 -25.75 2.14
CA LEU A 177 2.32 -25.70 2.58
C LEU A 177 3.13 -24.80 1.63
N GLN A 178 3.61 -23.68 2.14
CA GLN A 178 4.53 -22.78 1.43
C GLN A 178 5.97 -23.14 1.83
N ARG A 179 6.79 -23.51 0.85
CA ARG A 179 8.19 -23.86 1.07
C ARG A 179 9.10 -22.64 0.85
N PRO A 180 10.24 -22.56 1.56
CA PRO A 180 11.26 -21.54 1.32
C PRO A 180 11.66 -21.43 -0.15
N GLU A 181 11.89 -20.20 -0.60
CA GLU A 181 12.54 -19.96 -1.88
C GLU A 181 14.00 -20.47 -1.90
N PRO A 182 14.56 -20.80 -3.09
CA PRO A 182 15.95 -21.22 -3.20
C PRO A 182 16.91 -20.21 -2.56
N GLY A 183 17.83 -20.71 -1.74
CA GLY A 183 18.80 -19.91 -1.00
C GLY A 183 18.35 -19.47 0.40
N TYR A 184 17.12 -19.79 0.82
CA TYR A 184 16.65 -19.58 2.19
C TYR A 184 16.41 -20.92 2.90
N SER A 185 16.91 -21.05 4.13
CA SER A 185 16.86 -22.30 4.91
C SER A 185 15.88 -22.27 6.09
N GLY A 186 14.88 -21.37 6.07
CA GLY A 186 13.87 -21.32 7.13
C GLY A 186 12.86 -22.47 7.08
N PRO A 187 12.02 -22.63 8.13
CA PRO A 187 11.00 -23.67 8.16
C PRO A 187 9.86 -23.38 7.16
N PRO A 188 9.27 -24.40 6.51
CA PRO A 188 8.04 -24.25 5.73
C PRO A 188 6.88 -23.65 6.55
N ILE A 189 6.04 -22.86 5.90
CA ILE A 189 4.86 -22.23 6.52
C ILE A 189 3.59 -22.94 6.03
N VAL A 190 2.75 -23.36 6.96
CA VAL A 190 1.40 -23.86 6.68
C VAL A 190 0.43 -22.69 6.82
N ALA A 191 -0.20 -22.30 5.71
CA ALA A 191 -1.23 -21.27 5.67
C ALA A 191 -2.61 -21.92 5.55
N THR A 192 -3.45 -21.71 6.56
CA THR A 192 -4.79 -22.30 6.67
C THR A 192 -5.85 -21.22 6.61
N LEU A 193 -6.83 -21.37 5.72
CA LEU A 193 -7.98 -20.46 5.68
C LEU A 193 -8.95 -20.86 6.81
N VAL A 194 -9.10 -20.01 7.81
CA VAL A 194 -9.92 -20.28 9.01
C VAL A 194 -11.33 -19.76 8.85
N GLU A 195 -11.47 -18.60 8.21
CA GLU A 195 -12.76 -17.93 8.06
C GLU A 195 -12.77 -17.15 6.75
N ARG A 196 -13.95 -17.08 6.12
CA ARG A 196 -14.20 -16.27 4.94
C ARG A 196 -15.59 -15.64 5.06
N VAL A 197 -15.67 -14.33 4.90
CA VAL A 197 -16.90 -13.54 4.98
C VAL A 197 -16.97 -12.62 3.77
N ASP A 198 -18.06 -12.71 3.02
CA ASP A 198 -18.38 -11.76 1.97
C ASP A 198 -19.14 -10.58 2.57
N LEU A 199 -18.67 -9.36 2.28
CA LEU A 199 -19.17 -8.08 2.79
C LEU A 199 -19.57 -7.20 1.59
N PRO A 200 -20.77 -7.39 1.03
CA PRO A 200 -21.22 -6.71 -0.19
C PRO A 200 -21.22 -5.18 -0.08
N GLU A 201 -21.48 -4.62 1.09
CA GLU A 201 -21.50 -3.19 1.37
C GLU A 201 -20.16 -2.50 1.09
N ALA A 202 -19.06 -3.23 1.21
CA ALA A 202 -17.72 -2.75 0.95
C ALA A 202 -17.09 -3.43 -0.28
N CYS A 203 -17.88 -4.19 -1.07
CA CYS A 203 -17.38 -5.09 -2.12
C CYS A 203 -16.13 -5.88 -1.68
N CYS A 204 -16.18 -6.39 -0.45
CA CYS A 204 -15.03 -6.95 0.23
C CYS A 204 -15.22 -8.43 0.49
N ILE A 205 -14.19 -9.22 0.21
CA ILE A 205 -14.06 -10.57 0.74
C ILE A 205 -13.04 -10.49 1.87
N LYS A 206 -13.49 -10.71 3.10
CA LYS A 206 -12.64 -10.73 4.29
C LYS A 206 -12.31 -12.17 4.65
N SER A 207 -11.04 -12.46 4.92
CA SER A 207 -10.57 -13.79 5.29
C SER A 207 -9.67 -13.75 6.52
N THR A 208 -9.86 -14.69 7.45
CA THR A 208 -8.94 -14.92 8.55
C THR A 208 -8.03 -16.09 8.17
N VAL A 209 -6.73 -15.85 8.10
CA VAL A 209 -5.73 -16.86 7.72
C VAL A 209 -4.81 -17.11 8.90
N SER A 210 -4.65 -18.38 9.26
CA SER A 210 -3.72 -18.84 10.30
C SER A 210 -2.42 -19.31 9.68
N LEU A 211 -1.30 -18.93 10.29
CA LEU A 211 0.06 -19.27 9.89
C LEU A 211 0.72 -20.05 11.01
N SER A 212 1.27 -21.22 10.67
CA SER A 212 2.09 -22.04 11.56
C SER A 212 3.32 -22.53 10.82
N PHE A 213 4.40 -22.81 11.54
CA PHE A 213 5.56 -23.47 10.96
C PHE A 213 5.36 -24.98 10.98
N GLN A 214 5.71 -25.64 9.88
CA GLN A 214 5.65 -27.10 9.80
C GLN A 214 6.55 -27.70 10.90
N ASP A 215 6.04 -28.73 11.59
CA ASP A 215 6.73 -29.45 12.67
C ASP A 215 7.15 -28.59 13.88
N SER A 216 6.55 -27.40 14.01
CA SER A 216 6.73 -26.52 15.18
C SER A 216 5.58 -26.67 16.17
N ASN A 217 5.91 -26.62 17.47
CA ASN A 217 4.93 -26.52 18.55
C ASN A 217 4.61 -25.07 18.93
N GLU A 218 5.17 -24.09 18.21
CA GLU A 218 4.86 -22.68 18.43
C GLU A 218 3.39 -22.39 18.09
N ALA A 219 2.81 -21.46 18.83
CA ALA A 219 1.44 -21.04 18.60
C ALA A 219 1.29 -20.42 17.20
N ALA A 220 0.27 -20.84 16.47
CA ALA A 220 -0.06 -20.25 15.18
C ALA A 220 -0.44 -18.76 15.36
N VAL A 221 -0.05 -17.94 14.39
CA VAL A 221 -0.42 -16.52 14.33
C VAL A 221 -1.38 -16.28 13.19
N SER A 222 -2.33 -15.37 13.38
CA SER A 222 -3.32 -15.05 12.35
C SER A 222 -3.13 -13.65 11.78
N PHE A 223 -3.56 -13.49 10.53
CA PHE A 223 -3.74 -12.19 9.88
C PHE A 223 -5.10 -12.11 9.18
N GLN A 224 -5.55 -10.88 8.97
CA GLN A 224 -6.77 -10.54 8.24
C GLN A 224 -6.40 -10.19 6.80
N HIS A 225 -7.03 -10.85 5.83
CA HIS A 225 -6.92 -10.52 4.41
C HIS A 225 -8.21 -9.88 3.93
N LEU A 226 -8.12 -8.72 3.29
CA LEU A 226 -9.25 -7.97 2.76
C LEU A 226 -9.04 -7.77 1.27
N LEU A 227 -9.85 -8.43 0.45
CA LEU A 227 -9.86 -8.29 -1.00
C LEU A 227 -11.00 -7.37 -1.44
N PHE A 228 -10.68 -6.26 -2.07
CA PHE A 228 -11.67 -5.43 -2.76
C PHE A 228 -11.90 -5.96 -4.17
N THR A 229 -13.12 -6.41 -4.46
CA THR A 229 -13.43 -7.17 -5.69
C THR A 229 -13.80 -6.30 -6.89
N SER A 230 -14.18 -5.04 -6.64
CA SER A 230 -14.82 -4.17 -7.63
C SER A 230 -13.93 -3.02 -8.10
N TRP A 231 -12.61 -3.23 -8.16
CA TRP A 231 -11.69 -2.26 -8.79
C TRP A 231 -11.22 -2.77 -10.15
N PRO A 232 -11.64 -2.15 -11.27
CA PRO A 232 -11.25 -2.58 -12.60
C PRO A 232 -9.75 -2.39 -12.88
N ASP A 233 -9.18 -3.29 -13.68
CA ASP A 233 -7.79 -3.19 -14.14
C ASP A 233 -7.62 -1.94 -15.01
N HIS A 234 -6.56 -1.17 -14.75
CA HIS A 234 -6.26 0.08 -15.47
C HIS A 234 -7.40 1.14 -15.47
N GLY A 235 -8.32 1.07 -14.51
CA GLY A 235 -9.42 2.02 -14.36
C GLY A 235 -9.65 2.44 -12.92
N VAL A 236 -10.84 2.96 -12.67
CA VAL A 236 -11.35 3.34 -11.35
C VAL A 236 -12.76 2.78 -11.18
N PRO A 237 -13.23 2.52 -9.95
CA PRO A 237 -14.62 2.15 -9.73
C PRO A 237 -15.55 3.21 -10.31
N GLU A 238 -16.67 2.78 -10.89
CA GLU A 238 -17.68 3.70 -11.40
C GLU A 238 -18.22 4.59 -10.26
N LEU A 239 -18.82 5.74 -10.60
CA LEU A 239 -19.29 6.70 -9.58
C LEU A 239 -20.23 6.03 -8.55
N GLN A 240 -21.12 5.14 -8.99
CA GLN A 240 -22.00 4.39 -8.09
C GLN A 240 -21.28 3.37 -7.17
N GLU A 241 -20.05 2.98 -7.51
CA GLU A 241 -19.21 2.03 -6.77
C GLU A 241 -18.19 2.72 -5.86
N GLN A 242 -17.93 4.02 -6.06
CA GLN A 242 -17.02 4.81 -5.21
C GLN A 242 -17.41 4.76 -3.72
N LYS A 243 -18.70 4.71 -3.40
CA LYS A 243 -19.18 4.51 -2.03
C LYS A 243 -18.68 3.20 -1.41
N HIS A 244 -18.60 2.11 -2.17
CA HIS A 244 -18.12 0.83 -1.67
C HIS A 244 -16.63 0.89 -1.37
N LEU A 245 -15.87 1.67 -2.14
CA LEU A 245 -14.45 1.92 -1.84
C LEU A 245 -14.28 2.74 -0.55
N MET A 246 -15.16 3.72 -0.29
CA MET A 246 -15.17 4.45 1.00
C MET A 246 -15.48 3.52 2.18
N GLU A 247 -16.52 2.70 2.06
CA GLU A 247 -16.87 1.68 3.07
C GLU A 247 -15.72 0.69 3.29
N PHE A 248 -15.05 0.29 2.21
CA PHE A 248 -13.88 -0.59 2.27
C PHE A 248 -12.71 0.05 3.02
N ILE A 249 -12.40 1.33 2.77
CA ILE A 249 -11.33 2.05 3.48
C ILE A 249 -11.64 2.10 4.99
N GLN A 250 -12.88 2.41 5.36
CA GLN A 250 -13.31 2.42 6.77
C GLN A 250 -13.23 1.03 7.41
N LEU A 251 -13.66 -0.01 6.68
CA LEU A 251 -13.58 -1.41 7.13
C LEU A 251 -12.13 -1.86 7.35
N VAL A 252 -11.21 -1.46 6.47
CA VAL A 252 -9.77 -1.74 6.59
C VAL A 252 -9.20 -1.09 7.85
N ASP A 253 -9.43 0.21 8.06
CA ASP A 253 -8.94 0.93 9.23
C ASP A 253 -9.49 0.31 10.52
N LYS A 254 -10.80 0.03 10.57
CA LYS A 254 -11.46 -0.62 11.71
C LYS A 254 -10.93 -2.04 11.97
N THR A 255 -10.69 -2.83 10.92
CA THR A 255 -10.21 -4.22 11.07
C THR A 255 -8.78 -4.26 11.59
N ASN A 256 -7.95 -3.29 11.23
CA ASN A 256 -6.56 -3.25 11.66
C ASN A 256 -6.41 -2.86 13.15
N ARG A 257 -7.35 -2.08 13.68
CA ARG A 257 -7.30 -1.57 15.04
C ARG A 257 -7.80 -2.57 16.08
N ASN A 258 -7.11 -2.64 17.21
CA ASN A 258 -7.55 -3.41 18.38
C ASN A 258 -7.06 -2.75 19.68
N SER A 259 -7.41 -3.35 20.82
CA SER A 259 -7.02 -2.88 22.15
C SER A 259 -5.73 -3.55 22.68
N SER A 260 -4.86 -4.06 21.80
CA SER A 260 -3.60 -4.70 22.20
C SER A 260 -2.46 -3.68 22.36
N ASP A 261 -1.28 -4.16 22.77
CA ASP A 261 -0.06 -3.34 22.91
C ASP A 261 0.45 -2.76 21.58
N ASP A 262 0.01 -3.32 20.45
CA ASP A 262 0.24 -2.80 19.10
C ASP A 262 -1.13 -2.44 18.50
N PRO A 263 -1.77 -1.34 18.92
CA PRO A 263 -3.18 -1.08 18.66
C PRO A 263 -3.48 -0.75 17.20
N ASP A 264 -2.52 -0.25 16.43
CA ASP A 264 -2.69 0.14 15.03
C ASP A 264 -1.39 -0.03 14.21
N PRO A 265 -0.98 -1.27 13.90
CA PRO A 265 0.24 -1.57 13.16
C PRO A 265 0.13 -1.11 11.71
N PRO A 266 1.25 -1.00 10.97
CA PRO A 266 1.21 -0.83 9.53
C PRO A 266 0.45 -1.95 8.82
N ILE A 267 -0.14 -1.60 7.69
CA ILE A 267 -0.91 -2.52 6.84
C ILE A 267 -0.11 -2.80 5.57
N VAL A 268 -0.05 -4.07 5.15
CA VAL A 268 0.44 -4.41 3.82
C VAL A 268 -0.69 -4.19 2.82
N VAL A 269 -0.44 -3.41 1.78
CA VAL A 269 -1.41 -3.12 0.72
C VAL A 269 -0.78 -3.33 -0.65
N GLY A 270 -1.48 -4.04 -1.53
CA GLY A 270 -0.98 -4.37 -2.85
C GLY A 270 -2.10 -4.54 -3.87
N CYS A 271 -1.86 -4.05 -5.09
CA CYS A 271 -2.59 -4.48 -6.28
C CYS A 271 -1.73 -5.53 -7.01
N SER A 272 -1.61 -5.45 -8.34
CA SER A 272 -0.69 -6.33 -9.07
C SER A 272 0.77 -5.87 -8.93
N ALA A 273 1.07 -4.64 -9.38
CA ALA A 273 2.39 -4.04 -9.27
C ALA A 273 2.65 -3.35 -7.92
N GLY A 274 1.60 -3.09 -7.14
CA GLY A 274 1.71 -2.38 -5.87
C GLY A 274 1.90 -0.87 -6.00
N VAL A 275 1.45 -0.24 -7.09
CA VAL A 275 1.72 1.20 -7.37
C VAL A 275 0.46 2.01 -7.66
N GLY A 276 -0.31 1.68 -8.70
CA GLY A 276 -1.46 2.49 -9.13
C GLY A 276 -2.60 2.52 -8.11
N ARG A 277 -3.41 1.43 -8.07
CA ARG A 277 -4.51 1.27 -7.09
C ARG A 277 -4.03 1.38 -5.64
N THR A 278 -2.83 0.84 -5.36
CA THR A 278 -2.18 0.91 -4.05
C THR A 278 -1.93 2.34 -3.61
N GLY A 279 -1.29 3.16 -4.45
CA GLY A 279 -1.04 4.56 -4.13
C GLY A 279 -2.31 5.38 -4.01
N THR A 280 -3.32 5.09 -4.83
CA THR A 280 -4.63 5.75 -4.71
C THR A 280 -5.28 5.42 -3.37
N PHE A 281 -5.26 4.15 -2.96
CA PHE A 281 -5.83 3.72 -1.69
C PHE A 281 -5.12 4.36 -0.49
N ILE A 282 -3.79 4.41 -0.49
CA ILE A 282 -3.00 5.05 0.57
C ILE A 282 -3.26 6.56 0.60
N ALA A 283 -3.23 7.25 -0.55
CA ALA A 283 -3.45 8.70 -0.62
C ALA A 283 -4.84 9.11 -0.11
N VAL A 284 -5.89 8.38 -0.50
CA VAL A 284 -7.25 8.63 0.02
C VAL A 284 -7.29 8.36 1.52
N SER A 285 -6.69 7.26 2.00
CA SER A 285 -6.65 6.94 3.44
C SER A 285 -5.94 8.03 4.25
N SER A 286 -4.82 8.55 3.74
CA SER A 286 -4.07 9.66 4.35
C SER A 286 -4.93 10.91 4.50
N LEU A 287 -5.57 11.34 3.41
CA LEU A 287 -6.31 12.59 3.36
C LEU A 287 -7.62 12.48 4.16
N LEU A 288 -8.31 11.34 4.10
CA LEU A 288 -9.46 11.09 4.97
C LEU A 288 -9.08 11.17 6.46
N ARG A 289 -7.90 10.67 6.82
CA ARG A 289 -7.39 10.77 8.19
C ARG A 289 -7.03 12.19 8.59
N ALA A 290 -6.36 12.91 7.71
CA ALA A 290 -5.97 14.30 7.92
C ALA A 290 -7.18 15.21 8.17
N HIS A 291 -8.29 14.95 7.48
CA HIS A 291 -9.54 15.70 7.60
C HIS A 291 -10.54 15.11 8.61
N GLY A 292 -10.15 14.09 9.38
CA GLY A 292 -10.94 13.54 10.49
C GLY A 292 -12.04 12.55 10.11
N PHE A 293 -12.13 12.14 8.83
CA PHE A 293 -13.04 11.08 8.37
C PHE A 293 -12.54 9.68 8.73
N LEU A 294 -11.25 9.53 9.01
CA LEU A 294 -10.68 8.33 9.65
C LEU A 294 -9.97 8.70 10.96
N PRO A 295 -9.93 7.81 11.97
CA PRO A 295 -9.24 8.09 13.22
C PRO A 295 -7.73 8.34 13.00
N PRO A 296 -7.06 9.18 13.80
CA PRO A 296 -5.61 9.36 13.71
C PRO A 296 -4.86 8.02 13.98
N PRO A 297 -3.62 7.87 13.51
CA PRO A 297 -2.84 6.67 13.82
C PRO A 297 -2.49 6.65 15.32
N SER A 298 -2.36 5.47 15.92
CA SER A 298 -2.00 5.37 17.34
C SER A 298 -0.58 5.88 17.64
N HIS A 299 0.32 5.78 16.68
CA HIS A 299 1.68 6.29 16.74
C HIS A 299 1.99 7.11 15.48
N PRO A 300 1.59 8.39 15.42
CA PRO A 300 1.86 9.24 14.27
C PRO A 300 3.37 9.44 14.09
N SER A 301 3.87 9.26 12.88
CA SER A 301 5.26 9.58 12.55
C SER A 301 5.46 11.10 12.48
N THR A 302 6.59 11.57 13.03
CA THR A 302 7.04 12.97 12.89
C THR A 302 8.04 13.16 11.76
N LEU A 303 8.28 12.11 10.95
CA LEU A 303 9.23 12.19 9.86
C LEU A 303 8.77 13.21 8.81
N ASP A 304 9.70 14.09 8.42
CA ASP A 304 9.54 15.00 7.31
C ASP A 304 10.61 14.67 6.25
N LEU A 305 10.16 14.26 5.06
CA LEU A 305 11.01 13.90 3.94
C LEU A 305 11.09 15.11 3.02
N VAL A 306 12.31 15.55 2.74
CA VAL A 306 12.55 16.57 1.74
C VAL A 306 12.87 15.89 0.42
N SER A 307 12.06 16.16 -0.61
CA SER A 307 12.36 15.67 -1.97
C SER A 307 13.64 16.31 -2.47
N PRO A 308 14.60 15.53 -2.99
CA PRO A 308 15.83 16.08 -3.59
C PRO A 308 15.55 16.85 -4.89
N LEU A 309 14.35 16.73 -5.47
CA LEU A 309 13.91 17.51 -6.62
C LEU A 309 13.36 18.89 -6.23
N GLY A 310 13.47 19.28 -4.96
CA GLY A 310 12.87 20.50 -4.42
C GLY A 310 11.35 20.40 -4.25
N PRO A 311 10.72 21.50 -3.79
CA PRO A 311 9.28 21.54 -3.54
C PRO A 311 8.47 21.30 -4.81
N LEU A 312 7.33 20.63 -4.67
CA LEU A 312 6.35 20.48 -5.73
C LEU A 312 5.60 21.81 -5.91
N PRO A 313 5.48 22.37 -7.13
CA PRO A 313 4.56 23.47 -7.40
C PRO A 313 3.13 23.06 -7.04
N HIS A 314 2.27 23.98 -6.60
CA HIS A 314 0.95 23.68 -5.99
C HIS A 314 1.05 23.22 -4.53
N GLU A 315 1.66 24.05 -3.67
CA GLU A 315 1.80 23.77 -2.24
C GLU A 315 0.45 23.70 -1.51
N GLU A 316 -0.57 24.35 -2.06
CA GLU A 316 -1.95 24.38 -1.56
C GLU A 316 -2.73 23.09 -1.83
N ASP A 317 -2.32 22.29 -2.82
CA ASP A 317 -3.06 21.10 -3.23
C ASP A 317 -2.57 19.87 -2.47
N GLU A 318 -3.29 19.50 -1.41
CA GLU A 318 -2.90 18.38 -0.56
C GLU A 318 -2.90 17.03 -1.30
N VAL A 319 -3.75 16.84 -2.32
CA VAL A 319 -3.72 15.63 -3.16
C VAL A 319 -2.40 15.58 -3.93
N ALA A 320 -1.99 16.69 -4.54
CA ALA A 320 -0.73 16.78 -5.25
C ALA A 320 0.46 16.47 -4.33
N GLN A 321 0.49 17.09 -3.16
CA GLN A 321 1.56 16.94 -2.18
C GLN A 321 1.63 15.50 -1.63
N GLU A 322 0.48 14.87 -1.33
CA GLU A 322 0.42 13.48 -0.88
C GLU A 322 0.91 12.51 -1.97
N VAL A 323 0.48 12.69 -3.22
CA VAL A 323 0.89 11.80 -4.32
C VAL A 323 2.39 11.94 -4.61
N ASP A 324 2.93 13.15 -4.65
CA ASP A 324 4.37 13.37 -4.86
C ASP A 324 5.18 12.73 -3.73
N TRP A 325 4.73 12.89 -2.49
CA TRP A 325 5.32 12.29 -1.31
C TRP A 325 5.32 10.75 -1.32
N LEU A 326 4.23 10.13 -1.78
CA LEU A 326 4.20 8.68 -1.97
C LEU A 326 5.15 8.24 -3.08
N ARG A 327 5.27 9.02 -4.17
CA ARG A 327 6.21 8.74 -5.28
C ARG A 327 7.67 8.91 -4.92
N GLU A 328 7.98 9.72 -3.90
CA GLU A 328 9.31 9.72 -3.29
C GLU A 328 9.58 8.38 -2.63
N GLN A 329 8.62 7.71 -2.01
CA GLN A 329 8.86 6.49 -1.24
C GLN A 329 8.67 5.18 -2.02
N ARG A 330 7.84 5.19 -3.07
CA ARG A 330 7.69 4.06 -3.99
C ARG A 330 7.46 4.57 -5.42
N PRO A 331 8.23 4.10 -6.42
CA PRO A 331 8.07 4.57 -7.80
C PRO A 331 6.66 4.38 -8.36
N GLY A 332 6.15 5.37 -9.10
CA GLY A 332 4.93 5.22 -9.90
C GLY A 332 3.61 5.14 -9.13
N MET A 333 3.58 5.52 -7.85
CA MET A 333 2.34 5.60 -7.05
C MET A 333 1.30 6.50 -7.72
N VAL A 334 0.03 6.07 -7.75
CA VAL A 334 -1.06 6.74 -8.50
C VAL A 334 -0.67 6.90 -9.97
N GLN A 335 -0.75 5.81 -10.72
CA GLN A 335 -0.11 5.69 -12.04
C GLN A 335 -0.89 6.40 -13.16
N GLN A 336 -2.21 6.54 -13.01
CA GLN A 336 -3.08 7.09 -14.05
C GLN A 336 -3.77 8.39 -13.64
N GLN A 337 -4.15 9.19 -14.64
CA GLN A 337 -4.95 10.40 -14.41
C GLN A 337 -6.30 10.10 -13.77
N SER A 338 -7.00 9.05 -14.23
CA SER A 338 -8.28 8.61 -13.66
C SER A 338 -8.16 8.31 -12.16
N GLN A 339 -7.04 7.69 -11.76
CA GLN A 339 -6.73 7.39 -10.36
C GLN A 339 -6.49 8.64 -9.53
N LEU A 340 -5.86 9.68 -10.10
CA LEU A 340 -5.70 10.98 -9.43
C LEU A 340 -7.05 11.68 -9.24
N GLU A 341 -7.88 11.73 -10.29
CA GLU A 341 -9.23 12.31 -10.22
C GLU A 341 -10.15 11.56 -9.24
N LEU A 342 -9.96 10.23 -9.11
CA LEU A 342 -10.69 9.44 -8.10
C LEU A 342 -10.39 9.93 -6.67
N ILE A 343 -9.14 10.31 -6.37
CA ILE A 343 -8.78 10.82 -5.03
C ILE A 343 -9.59 12.09 -4.73
N TYR A 344 -9.59 13.05 -5.66
CA TYR A 344 -10.39 14.26 -5.52
C TYR A 344 -11.89 13.96 -5.38
N SER A 345 -12.43 13.08 -6.23
CA SER A 345 -13.86 12.70 -6.22
C SER A 345 -14.29 12.09 -4.88
N LEU A 346 -13.47 11.22 -4.30
CA LEU A 346 -13.74 10.58 -3.02
C LEU A 346 -13.68 11.58 -1.86
N LEU A 347 -12.72 12.50 -1.87
CA LEU A 347 -12.63 13.56 -0.87
C LEU A 347 -13.80 14.54 -0.98
N GLU A 348 -14.13 15.03 -2.18
CA GLU A 348 -15.30 15.86 -2.42
C GLU A 348 -16.57 15.18 -1.87
N SER A 349 -16.73 13.89 -2.13
CA SER A 349 -17.86 13.09 -1.63
C SER A 349 -17.87 12.97 -0.10
N ALA A 350 -16.71 12.79 0.53
CA ALA A 350 -16.60 12.72 1.99
C ALA A 350 -17.06 14.03 2.66
N PHE A 351 -16.60 15.18 2.15
CA PHE A 351 -17.04 16.50 2.63
C PHE A 351 -18.52 16.78 2.31
N ALA A 352 -19.04 16.33 1.17
CA ALA A 352 -20.43 16.56 0.79
C ALA A 352 -21.47 15.73 1.57
N THR A 353 -21.07 14.58 2.11
CA THR A 353 -21.97 13.66 2.85
C THR A 353 -22.17 14.09 4.32
N GLU A 354 -21.49 15.15 4.78
CA GLU A 354 -21.61 15.70 6.14
C GLU A 354 -22.67 16.81 6.31
N ILE A 355 -23.49 17.09 5.29
CA ILE A 355 -24.60 18.08 5.36
C ILE A 355 -25.91 17.44 5.83
#